data_AF-K1USL5-F1
#
_entry.id   AF-K1USL5-F1
#
_cell.length_a   1.000
_cell.length_b   1.000
_cell.length_c   1.000
_cell.angle_alpha   90.00
_cell.angle_beta   90.00
_cell.angle_gamma   90.00
#
_symmetry.space_group_name_H-M   'P 1'
#
loop_
_entity.id
_entity.type
_entity.pdbx_description
1 polymer ?
#
loop_
_entity_poly.entity_id
_entity_poly.type
_entity_poly.pdbx_seq_one_letter_code
_entity_poly.pdbx_strand_id
1 'polypeptide(L)' 'MQLSEHCTLCPRRCGANRAAGRTGYCGAGDTLLAARAALHHWEEPCLSGDPNAATGSGTVFFYRLHPAMLLLP' A
#
# COMPACT_ATOMS: atom_id res chain seq x y z
N MET A 1 -9.56 1.11 14.64
CA MET A 1 -9.32 -0.09 13.80
C MET A 1 -8.50 -1.08 14.62
N GLN A 2 -8.85 -2.36 14.62
CA GLN A 2 -8.14 -3.37 15.40
C GLN A 2 -7.10 -4.10 14.53
N LEU A 3 -5.84 -4.10 14.98
CA LEU A 3 -4.73 -4.78 14.30
C LEU A 3 -4.71 -6.26 14.65
N SER A 4 -4.40 -7.11 13.67
CA SER A 4 -4.40 -8.57 13.83
C SER A 4 -3.20 -9.07 14.64
N GLU A 5 -3.43 -9.92 15.64
CA GLU A 5 -2.36 -10.59 16.39
C GLU A 5 -1.69 -11.76 15.65
N HIS A 6 -2.32 -12.25 14.58
CA HIS A 6 -1.75 -13.30 13.72
C HIS A 6 -2.10 -13.05 12.25
N CYS A 7 -1.32 -12.19 11.58
CA CYS A 7 -1.63 -11.72 10.23
C CYS A 7 -1.29 -12.75 9.13
N THR A 8 -2.31 -13.17 8.38
CA THR A 8 -2.19 -14.11 7.26
C THR A 8 -2.46 -13.48 5.89
N LEU A 9 -2.58 -12.15 5.81
CA LEU A 9 -2.97 -11.43 4.60
C LEU A 9 -1.92 -11.48 3.47
N CYS A 10 -0.63 -11.61 3.80
CA CYS A 10 0.38 -11.72 2.76
C CYS A 10 0.41 -13.14 2.16
N PRO A 11 0.86 -13.34 0.90
CA PRO A 11 0.88 -14.66 0.26
C PRO A 11 1.68 -15.73 1.02
N ARG A 12 2.67 -15.31 1.83
CA ARG A 12 3.47 -16.19 2.69
C ARG A 12 2.83 -16.47 4.05
N ARG A 13 1.64 -15.93 4.33
CA ARG A 13 0.90 -16.04 5.60
C ARG A 13 1.82 -15.86 6.82
N CYS A 14 2.51 -14.72 6.88
CA CYS A 14 3.65 -14.52 7.78
C CYS A 14 3.38 -14.65 9.28
N GLY A 15 2.12 -14.70 9.73
CA GLY A 15 1.74 -14.87 11.13
C GLY A 15 2.15 -13.72 12.05
N ALA A 16 2.57 -12.58 11.51
CA ALA A 16 3.07 -11.46 12.30
C ALA A 16 1.98 -10.86 13.19
N ASN A 17 2.32 -10.59 14.45
CA ASN A 17 1.47 -9.87 15.39
C ASN A 17 1.57 -8.37 15.14
N ARG A 18 0.60 -7.83 14.39
CA ARG A 18 0.54 -6.39 14.05
C ARG A 18 0.11 -5.54 15.23
N ALA A 19 -0.69 -6.07 16.14
CA ALA A 19 -1.08 -5.37 17.36
C ALA A 19 0.11 -5.12 18.29
N ALA A 20 1.10 -6.02 18.28
CA ALA A 20 2.37 -5.87 18.99
C ALA A 20 3.43 -5.08 18.18
N GLY A 21 3.06 -4.41 17.10
CA GLY A 21 3.98 -3.63 16.25
C GLY A 21 5.00 -4.47 15.47
N ARG A 22 4.81 -5.79 15.36
CA ARG A 22 5.77 -6.67 14.66
C ARG A 22 5.50 -6.72 13.16
N THR A 23 6.55 -6.59 12.38
CA THR A 23 6.54 -6.91 10.96
C THR A 23 6.85 -8.40 10.73
N GLY A 24 6.43 -8.91 9.58
CA GLY A 24 6.84 -10.24 9.10
C GLY A 24 7.61 -10.11 7.79
N TYR A 25 7.78 -11.22 7.07
CA TYR A 25 8.50 -11.22 5.78
C TYR A 25 7.95 -10.19 4.77
N CYS A 26 6.64 -9.90 4.79
CA CYS A 26 6.07 -8.91 3.89
C CYS A 26 6.46 -7.46 4.20
N GLY A 27 7.07 -7.20 5.35
CA GLY A 27 7.47 -5.89 5.82
C GLY A 27 6.33 -4.96 6.26
N ALA A 28 5.07 -5.28 5.98
CA ALA A 28 3.93 -4.45 6.40
C ALA A 28 3.81 -4.33 7.93
N GLY A 29 3.72 -3.08 8.41
CA GLY A 29 3.45 -2.72 9.82
C GLY A 29 1.98 -2.33 10.05
N ASP A 30 1.78 -1.39 10.97
CA ASP A 30 0.47 -0.80 11.32
C ASP A 30 0.17 0.51 10.58
N THR A 31 1.18 1.09 9.94
CA THR A 31 1.10 2.36 9.21
C THR A 31 1.04 2.09 7.70
N LEU A 32 0.02 2.62 7.04
CA LEU A 32 -0.07 2.64 5.57
C LEU A 32 0.78 3.78 5.01
N LEU A 33 1.58 3.49 3.99
CA LEU A 33 2.45 4.46 3.34
C LEU A 33 1.99 4.68 1.90
N ALA A 34 1.63 5.91 1.54
CA ALA A 34 1.37 6.28 0.15
C ALA A 34 2.70 6.51 -0.57
N ALA A 35 2.94 5.72 -1.61
CA ALA A 35 4.09 5.84 -2.49
C ALA A 35 3.92 6.95 -3.53
N ARG A 36 2.70 7.10 -4.07
CA ARG A 36 2.38 8.08 -5.11
C ARG A 36 0.88 8.35 -5.13
N ALA A 37 0.50 9.61 -5.33
CA ALA A 37 -0.85 10.01 -5.72
C ALA A 37 -0.74 10.79 -7.03
N ALA A 38 -1.43 10.34 -8.09
CA ALA A 38 -1.37 10.98 -9.40
C ALA A 38 -2.63 10.67 -10.22
N LEU A 39 -2.89 11.47 -11.27
CA LEU A 39 -3.85 11.11 -12.30
C LEU A 39 -3.39 9.85 -13.05
N HIS A 40 -4.34 8.99 -13.39
CA HIS A 40 -4.10 7.71 -14.03
C HIS A 40 -4.78 7.65 -15.40
N HIS A 41 -4.08 8.16 -16.41
CA HIS A 41 -4.58 8.26 -17.78
C HIS A 41 -4.44 6.97 -18.62
N TRP A 42 -4.01 5.86 -18.02
CA TRP A 42 -3.73 4.60 -18.73
C TRP A 42 -4.84 3.55 -18.56
N GLU A 43 -5.99 3.94 -18.02
CA GLU A 43 -7.21 3.11 -18.05
C GLU A 43 -8.06 3.41 -19.29
N GLU A 44 -9.20 2.74 -19.38
CA GLU A 44 -10.18 2.95 -20.43
C GLU A 44 -10.68 4.41 -20.42
N PRO A 45 -10.95 5.04 -21.59
CA PRO A 45 -11.29 6.46 -21.66
C PRO A 45 -12.48 6.88 -20.80
N CYS A 46 -13.48 6.00 -20.63
CA CYS A 46 -14.64 6.26 -19.77
C CYS A 46 -14.31 6.32 -18.27
N LEU A 47 -13.15 5.77 -17.85
CA LEU A 47 -12.66 5.80 -16.48
C LEU A 47 -11.62 6.90 -16.28
N SER A 48 -10.67 7.05 -17.20
CA SER A 48 -9.58 8.03 -17.10
C SER A 48 -10.00 9.48 -17.34
N GLY A 49 -11.04 9.71 -18.14
CA GLY A 49 -11.39 11.03 -18.64
C GLY A 49 -10.46 11.47 -19.79
N ASP A 50 -10.56 12.74 -20.19
CA ASP A 50 -9.74 13.30 -21.26
C ASP A 50 -8.25 13.33 -20.86
N PRO A 51 -7.33 12.77 -21.67
CA PRO A 51 -5.90 12.73 -21.37
C PRO A 51 -5.23 14.11 -21.26
N ASN A 52 -5.86 15.18 -21.76
CA ASN A 52 -5.36 16.55 -21.68
C ASN A 52 -6.10 17.40 -20.64
N ALA A 53 -7.11 16.84 -19.94
CA ALA A 53 -7.83 17.57 -18.92
C ALA A 53 -7.02 17.68 -17.62
N ALA A 54 -7.23 18.79 -16.89
CA ALA A 54 -6.66 19.00 -15.56
C ALA A 54 -7.27 18.07 -14.49
N THR A 55 -8.33 17.32 -14.83
CA THR A 55 -9.05 16.41 -13.95
C THR A 55 -9.25 15.06 -14.65
N GLY A 56 -9.43 14.01 -13.85
CA GLY A 56 -9.60 12.65 -14.34
C GLY A 56 -9.62 11.67 -13.17
N SER A 57 -9.52 10.37 -13.45
CA SER A 57 -9.36 9.39 -12.38
C SER A 57 -7.96 9.49 -11.75
N GLY A 58 -7.93 9.48 -10.42
CA GLY A 58 -6.70 9.43 -9.64
C GLY A 58 -6.38 8.01 -9.19
N THR A 59 -5.09 7.72 -8.98
CA THR A 59 -4.64 6.48 -8.34
C THR A 59 -3.67 6.82 -7.21
N VAL A 60 -3.85 6.13 -6.08
CA VAL A 60 -2.92 6.16 -4.95
C VAL A 60 -2.23 4.81 -4.84
N PHE A 61 -0.93 4.78 -5.05
CA PHE A 61 -0.10 3.60 -4.87
C PHE A 61 0.40 3.56 -3.43
N PHE A 62 0.38 2.38 -2.80
CA PHE A 62 0.86 2.19 -1.43
C PHE A 62 2.11 1.31 -1.40
N TYR A 63 3.00 1.57 -0.43
CA TYR A 63 4.09 0.66 -0.12
C TYR A 63 3.63 -0.47 0.80
N ARG A 64 4.22 -1.64 0.57
CA ARG A 64 4.04 -2.80 1.44
C ARG A 64 5.01 -2.82 2.62
N LEU A 65 6.15 -2.16 2.50
CA LEU A 65 7.25 -2.26 3.47
C LEU A 65 7.15 -1.17 4.54
N HIS A 66 7.35 -1.55 5.80
CA HIS A 66 7.46 -0.60 6.92
C HIS A 66 8.70 0.29 6.73
N PRO A 67 8.65 1.58 7.06
CA PRO A 67 9.75 2.51 6.78
C PRO A 67 11.06 2.11 7.45
N ALA A 68 11.01 1.52 8.65
CA ALA A 68 12.21 1.03 9.33
C ALA A 68 12.94 -0.09 8.55
N MET A 69 12.26 -0.80 7.65
CA MET A 69 12.91 -1.80 6.78
C MET A 69 13.58 -1.18 5.54
N LEU A 70 13.27 0.07 5.18
CA LEU A 70 13.97 0.78 4.10
C LEU A 70 15.36 1.26 4.54
N LEU A 71 15.64 1.24 5.84
CA LEU A 71 16.89 1.70 6.45
C LEU A 71 17.84 0.55 6.81
N LEU A 72 17.43 -0.70 6.56
CA LEU A 72 18.29 -1.87 6.73
C LEU A 72 19.13 -2.05 5.45
N PRO A 73 20.45 -2.29 5.55
CA PRO A 73 21.33 -2.45 4.40
C PRO A 73 20.96 -3.66 3.52
#